data_AF-A0A822A5C4-F1
#
_entry.id   AF-A0A822A5C4-F1
#
_cell.length_a   1.000
_cell.length_b   1.000
_cell.length_c   1.000
_cell.angle_alpha   90.00
_cell.angle_beta   90.00
_cell.angle_gamma   90.00
#
_symmetry.space_group_name_H-M   'P 1'
#
loop_
_entity.id
_entity.type
_entity.pdbx_description
1 polymer ?
#
loop_
_entity_poly.entity_id
_entity_poly.type
_entity_poly.pdbx_seq_one_letter_code
_entity_poly.pdbx_strand_id
1 'polypeptide(L)'
;ATTSRFPHSRSHHDCQKILTNNHINTTIRSRSISSRTNFTKSSTTSELSRFEPILNNDTDSLKIGDRIYVNGQWSGIILYIGETTLGSGDWAGVILDDSSLGKTNGIVRGRCYFQTTNNRGIFCRLTKLTREKLLSCEIDQNEKSKY
;
A
#
# COMPACT_ATOMS: atom_id res chain seq x y z
N ALA A 1 -18.21 -31.73 -34.25
CA ALA A 1 -17.46 -30.49 -33.94
C ALA A 1 -18.10 -29.84 -32.71
N THR A 2 -17.55 -30.12 -31.53
CA THR A 2 -18.12 -29.73 -30.24
C THR A 2 -17.46 -28.43 -29.80
N THR A 3 -18.19 -27.31 -29.88
CA THR A 3 -17.75 -26.01 -29.36
C THR A 3 -17.76 -26.04 -27.83
N SER A 4 -16.57 -26.12 -27.23
CA SER A 4 -16.33 -25.87 -25.81
C SER A 4 -16.55 -24.38 -25.52
N ARG A 5 -17.70 -24.04 -24.95
CA ARG A 5 -18.05 -22.69 -24.52
C ARG A 5 -17.55 -22.50 -23.08
N PHE A 6 -16.45 -21.77 -22.90
CA PHE A 6 -15.96 -21.34 -21.58
C PHE A 6 -17.00 -20.45 -20.90
N PRO A 7 -17.37 -20.67 -19.62
CA PRO A 7 -18.29 -19.79 -18.92
C PRO A 7 -17.56 -18.49 -18.51
N HIS A 8 -17.69 -17.46 -19.34
CA HIS A 8 -17.50 -16.06 -18.94
C HIS A 8 -18.75 -15.59 -18.19
N SER A 9 -18.76 -15.69 -16.85
CA SER A 9 -19.54 -14.86 -15.94
C SER A 9 -19.29 -15.29 -14.49
N ARG A 10 -18.15 -14.88 -13.92
CA ARG A 10 -17.96 -14.82 -12.47
C ARG A 10 -17.88 -13.35 -12.08
N SER A 11 -19.04 -12.71 -12.21
CA SER A 11 -19.25 -11.28 -12.03
C SER A 11 -19.64 -10.99 -10.58
N HIS A 12 -18.90 -10.05 -9.96
CA HIS A 12 -19.27 -9.16 -8.85
C HIS A 12 -19.63 -9.78 -7.47
N HIS A 13 -20.30 -10.93 -7.41
CA HIS A 13 -20.94 -11.44 -6.21
C HIS A 13 -20.01 -12.26 -5.29
N ASP A 14 -18.94 -12.84 -5.83
CA ASP A 14 -17.94 -13.59 -5.05
C ASP A 14 -17.01 -12.66 -4.24
N CYS A 15 -16.76 -11.43 -4.72
CA CYS A 15 -15.96 -10.46 -3.97
C CYS A 15 -16.63 -10.02 -2.67
N GLN A 16 -17.96 -9.91 -2.64
CA GLN A 16 -18.70 -9.59 -1.41
C GLN A 16 -18.67 -10.73 -0.39
N LYS A 17 -18.74 -12.00 -0.84
CA LYS A 17 -18.73 -13.15 0.08
C LYS A 17 -17.38 -13.40 0.75
N ILE A 18 -16.27 -13.04 0.10
CA ILE A 18 -14.93 -13.15 0.69
C ILE A 18 -14.69 -12.01 1.71
N LEU A 19 -15.25 -10.82 1.48
CA LEU A 19 -15.14 -9.68 2.40
C LEU A 19 -16.01 -9.81 3.67
N THR A 20 -17.10 -10.57 3.63
CA THR A 20 -18.04 -10.68 4.77
C THR A 20 -17.56 -11.60 5.91
N ASN A 21 -16.52 -12.42 5.71
CA ASN A 21 -16.10 -13.42 6.70
C ASN A 21 -14.91 -13.02 7.58
N ASN A 22 -14.39 -11.78 7.48
CA ASN A 22 -13.26 -11.31 8.29
C ASN A 22 -13.59 -10.09 9.17
N HIS A 23 -14.85 -9.90 9.54
CA HIS A 23 -15.26 -8.80 10.41
C HIS A 23 -15.44 -9.26 11.85
N ILE A 24 -14.33 -9.55 12.55
CA ILE A 24 -14.08 -9.35 13.99
C ILE A 24 -12.76 -10.05 14.38
N ASN A 25 -11.63 -9.36 14.25
CA ASN A 25 -10.42 -9.65 15.04
C ASN A 25 -9.57 -8.37 15.15
N THR A 26 -10.22 -7.27 15.55
CA THR A 26 -9.54 -6.11 16.13
C THR A 26 -9.18 -6.46 17.58
N THR A 27 -8.17 -7.30 17.77
CA THR A 27 -7.58 -7.50 19.10
C THR A 27 -6.28 -6.73 19.17
N ILE A 28 -6.31 -5.66 19.96
CA ILE A 28 -5.20 -4.93 20.57
C ILE A 28 -3.99 -5.84 20.70
N ARG A 29 -2.98 -5.69 19.83
CA ARG A 29 -1.71 -6.37 19.97
C ARG A 29 -0.63 -5.33 20.20
N SER A 30 -0.54 -4.88 21.45
CA SER A 30 0.60 -4.13 21.94
C SER A 30 1.86 -4.97 21.71
N ARG A 31 2.69 -4.58 20.73
CA ARG A 31 4.04 -5.12 20.58
C ARG A 31 5.03 -3.98 20.61
N SER A 32 5.70 -3.88 21.76
CA SER A 32 6.92 -3.11 21.95
C SER A 32 7.97 -3.59 20.96
N ILE A 33 8.52 -2.69 20.14
CA ILE A 33 9.69 -3.02 19.31
C ILE A 33 10.80 -2.02 19.63
N SER A 34 11.84 -2.59 20.22
CA SER A 34 13.07 -1.96 20.72
C SER A 34 13.80 -1.17 19.64
N SER A 35 14.15 0.07 19.96
CA SER A 35 15.06 0.92 19.19
C SER A 35 16.48 0.34 19.19
N ARG A 36 16.98 -0.09 18.02
CA ARG A 36 18.41 -0.24 17.77
C ARG A 36 18.73 0.29 16.38
N THR A 37 19.31 1.47 16.34
CA THR A 37 20.05 2.02 15.20
C THR A 37 21.33 1.22 14.99
N ASN A 38 21.70 0.91 13.75
CA ASN A 38 23.10 0.82 13.32
C ASN A 38 23.19 0.94 11.78
N PHE A 39 24.09 1.81 11.35
CA PHE A 39 24.38 2.20 9.98
C PHE A 39 25.52 1.31 9.43
N THR A 40 25.33 0.55 8.35
CA THR A 40 26.41 0.04 7.49
C THR A 40 25.87 -0.32 6.11
N LYS A 41 26.48 0.23 5.06
CA LYS A 41 26.21 -0.05 3.64
C LYS A 41 26.81 -1.41 3.24
N SER A 42 26.03 -2.27 2.58
CA SER A 42 26.54 -3.32 1.68
C SER A 42 25.45 -3.79 0.71
N SER A 43 25.85 -4.09 -0.51
CA SER A 43 25.04 -4.33 -1.70
C SER A 43 24.72 -5.82 -1.87
N THR A 44 23.45 -6.23 -1.80
CA THR A 44 22.95 -7.48 -2.42
C THR A 44 21.42 -7.46 -2.52
N THR A 45 20.90 -7.90 -3.66
CA THR A 45 19.60 -7.61 -4.29
C THR A 45 18.36 -8.32 -3.73
N SER A 46 18.31 -8.63 -2.43
CA SER A 46 17.10 -9.19 -1.79
C SER A 46 16.80 -8.60 -0.40
N GLU A 47 17.51 -7.55 0.01
CA GLU A 47 17.35 -6.88 1.32
C GLU A 47 16.93 -5.39 1.22
N LEU A 48 16.66 -4.90 0.00
CA LEU A 48 16.35 -3.48 -0.27
C LEU A 48 14.97 -3.01 0.22
N SER A 49 14.06 -3.93 0.60
CA SER A 49 12.79 -3.53 1.23
C SER A 49 12.95 -3.12 2.71
N ARG A 50 14.13 -3.36 3.31
CA ARG A 50 14.38 -3.12 4.74
C ARG A 50 14.96 -1.74 5.05
N PHE A 51 15.53 -1.06 4.06
CA PHE A 51 16.12 0.28 4.20
C PHE A 51 15.29 1.40 3.56
N GLU A 52 14.05 1.09 3.25
CA GLU A 52 13.07 2.08 2.87
C GLU A 52 12.83 3.04 4.06
N PRO A 53 12.91 4.38 3.87
CA PRO A 53 12.71 5.32 4.96
C PRO A 53 11.30 5.11 5.55
N ILE A 54 11.25 4.99 6.87
CA ILE A 54 10.02 5.01 7.66
C ILE A 54 9.56 6.46 7.66
N LEU A 55 8.43 6.74 7.01
CA LEU A 55 7.84 8.07 6.94
C LEU A 55 6.80 8.31 8.05
N ASN A 56 6.32 7.22 8.65
CA ASN A 56 5.34 7.27 9.72
C ASN A 56 5.61 6.13 10.72
N ASN A 57 5.77 6.49 11.98
CA ASN A 57 5.98 5.56 13.08
C ASN A 57 4.68 5.23 13.83
N ASP A 58 3.61 6.01 13.62
CA ASP A 58 2.31 5.90 14.30
C ASP A 58 1.28 5.19 13.42
N THR A 59 1.65 4.00 12.91
CA THR A 59 0.83 3.23 11.98
C THR A 59 -0.51 2.78 12.56
N ASP A 60 -0.57 2.61 13.88
CA ASP A 60 -1.79 2.18 14.62
C ASP A 60 -2.92 3.20 14.54
N SER A 61 -2.60 4.46 14.21
CA SER A 61 -3.59 5.52 14.07
C SER A 61 -4.24 5.57 12.69
N LEU A 62 -3.74 4.79 11.72
CA LEU A 62 -4.28 4.74 10.36
C LEU A 62 -5.49 3.81 10.29
N LYS A 63 -6.50 4.20 9.52
CA LYS A 63 -7.71 3.40 9.31
C LYS A 63 -8.14 3.40 7.85
N ILE A 64 -8.95 2.40 7.50
CA ILE A 64 -9.64 2.35 6.21
C ILE A 64 -10.50 3.61 6.05
N GLY A 65 -10.48 4.21 4.87
CA GLY A 65 -11.14 5.47 4.55
C GLY A 65 -10.26 6.71 4.75
N ASP A 66 -9.10 6.59 5.41
CA ASP A 66 -8.21 7.74 5.60
C ASP A 66 -7.62 8.23 4.27
N ARG A 67 -7.55 9.56 4.17
CA ARG A 67 -6.81 10.27 3.12
C ARG A 67 -5.33 10.30 3.49
N ILE A 68 -4.47 9.81 2.60
CA ILE A 68 -3.04 9.68 2.85
C ILE A 68 -2.21 10.05 1.63
N TYR A 69 -0.90 10.11 1.83
CA TYR A 69 0.10 10.19 0.78
C TYR A 69 1.03 8.96 0.86
N VAL A 70 1.10 8.20 -0.22
CA VAL A 70 2.05 7.09 -0.38
C VAL A 70 3.43 7.66 -0.70
N ASN A 71 4.44 7.24 0.05
CA ASN A 71 5.80 7.77 -0.03
C ASN A 71 5.87 9.30 0.15
N GLY A 72 4.88 9.90 0.84
CA GLY A 72 4.79 11.35 1.02
C GLY A 72 4.40 12.14 -0.23
N GLN A 73 4.14 11.50 -1.38
CA GLN A 73 3.93 12.21 -2.65
C GLN A 73 2.58 11.91 -3.29
N TRP A 74 2.17 10.63 -3.33
CA TRP A 74 1.00 10.22 -4.12
C TRP A 74 -0.24 10.13 -3.24
N SER A 75 -1.19 11.04 -3.46
CA SER A 75 -2.42 11.07 -2.68
C SER A 75 -3.35 9.92 -3.04
N GLY A 76 -4.05 9.41 -2.01
CA GLY A 76 -4.98 8.30 -2.15
C GLY A 76 -5.80 8.03 -0.90
N ILE A 77 -6.62 6.99 -0.96
CA ILE A 77 -7.51 6.56 0.13
C ILE A 77 -7.21 5.12 0.49
N ILE A 78 -7.11 4.81 1.78
CA ILE A 78 -6.91 3.43 2.27
C ILE A 78 -8.22 2.65 2.11
N LEU A 79 -8.17 1.50 1.43
CA LEU A 79 -9.30 0.57 1.29
C LEU A 79 -9.07 -0.77 2.00
N TYR A 80 -7.84 -1.06 2.40
CA TYR A 80 -7.48 -2.29 3.10
C TYR A 80 -6.33 -2.05 4.06
N ILE A 81 -6.37 -2.66 5.25
CA ILE A 81 -5.25 -2.79 6.19
C ILE A 81 -5.22 -4.24 6.68
N GLY A 82 -4.06 -4.89 6.57
CA GLY A 82 -3.83 -6.21 7.17
C GLY A 82 -2.78 -7.04 6.43
N GLU A 83 -2.69 -8.31 6.77
CA GLU A 83 -1.74 -9.24 6.14
C GLU A 83 -2.10 -9.50 4.67
N THR A 84 -1.10 -9.78 3.85
CA THR A 84 -1.32 -10.17 2.45
C THR A 84 -0.37 -11.27 2.03
N THR A 85 -0.68 -11.92 0.91
CA THR A 85 0.20 -12.89 0.26
C THR A 85 1.45 -12.25 -0.37
N LEU A 86 1.64 -10.94 -0.27
CA LEU A 86 2.86 -10.23 -0.67
C LEU A 86 4.00 -10.33 0.36
N GLY A 87 3.68 -10.68 1.60
CA GLY A 87 4.67 -10.86 2.67
C GLY A 87 4.08 -10.65 4.06
N SER A 88 4.82 -11.06 5.09
CA SER A 88 4.41 -10.95 6.50
C SER A 88 4.24 -9.51 6.98
N GLY A 89 3.49 -9.30 8.06
CA GLY A 89 3.19 -7.98 8.62
C GLY A 89 2.15 -7.21 7.81
N ASP A 90 1.79 -6.03 8.31
CA ASP A 90 0.66 -5.29 7.74
C ASP A 90 1.00 -4.59 6.43
N TRP A 91 0.00 -4.62 5.55
CA TRP A 91 -0.03 -3.94 4.27
C TRP A 91 -1.26 -3.04 4.21
N ALA A 92 -1.10 -1.90 3.56
CA ALA A 92 -2.20 -1.05 3.17
C ALA A 92 -2.49 -1.22 1.68
N GLY A 93 -3.75 -1.49 1.36
CA GLY A 93 -4.28 -1.35 0.02
C GLY A 93 -4.83 0.05 -0.15
N VAL A 94 -4.29 0.82 -1.10
CA VAL A 94 -4.62 2.22 -1.34
C VAL A 94 -5.13 2.39 -2.77
N ILE A 95 -6.22 3.12 -2.94
CA ILE A 95 -6.62 3.65 -4.25
C ILE A 95 -5.98 5.03 -4.45
N LEU A 96 -5.21 5.19 -5.52
CA LEU A 96 -4.59 6.46 -5.86
C LEU A 96 -5.56 7.36 -6.62
N ASP A 97 -5.44 8.67 -6.43
CA ASP A 97 -6.25 9.62 -7.19
C ASP A 97 -5.86 9.63 -8.66
N ASP A 98 -4.55 9.77 -8.92
CA ASP A 98 -3.99 9.69 -10.26
C ASP A 98 -3.95 8.22 -10.72
N SER A 99 -4.68 7.98 -11.82
CA SER A 99 -4.82 6.66 -12.39
C SER A 99 -3.54 6.06 -12.97
N SER A 100 -2.59 6.91 -13.37
CA SER A 100 -1.36 6.50 -14.04
C SER A 100 -0.34 5.83 -13.09
N LEU A 101 -0.47 6.08 -11.78
CA LEU A 101 0.46 5.61 -10.76
C LEU A 101 0.07 4.24 -10.18
N GLY A 102 -1.16 3.79 -10.42
CA GLY A 102 -1.67 2.52 -9.94
C GLY A 102 -1.02 1.33 -10.63
N LYS A 103 -1.02 0.19 -9.94
CA LYS A 103 -0.38 -1.05 -10.44
C LYS A 103 -1.31 -2.26 -10.42
N THR A 104 -2.39 -2.20 -9.66
CA THR A 104 -3.24 -3.37 -9.37
C THR A 104 -4.70 -2.96 -9.28
N ASN A 105 -5.60 -3.92 -9.42
CA ASN A 105 -7.04 -3.75 -9.19
C ASN A 105 -7.49 -4.22 -7.79
N GLY A 106 -6.53 -4.50 -6.89
CA GLY A 106 -6.78 -5.00 -5.53
C GLY A 106 -6.83 -6.53 -5.39
N ILE A 107 -6.52 -7.28 -6.46
CA ILE A 107 -6.33 -8.74 -6.43
C ILE A 107 -4.83 -9.07 -6.46
N VAL A 108 -4.37 -9.91 -5.52
CA VAL A 108 -2.99 -10.42 -5.48
C VAL A 108 -3.01 -11.94 -5.37
N ARG A 109 -2.33 -12.63 -6.29
CA ARG A 109 -2.21 -14.09 -6.31
C ARG A 109 -3.58 -14.78 -6.20
N GLY A 110 -4.58 -14.26 -6.92
CA GLY A 110 -5.95 -14.80 -6.94
C GLY A 110 -6.80 -14.46 -5.71
N ARG A 111 -6.28 -13.74 -4.71
CA ARG A 111 -7.06 -13.26 -3.56
C ARG A 111 -7.43 -11.78 -3.75
N CYS A 112 -8.71 -11.47 -3.56
CA CYS A 112 -9.24 -10.11 -3.61
C CYS A 112 -9.17 -9.48 -2.21
N TYR A 113 -8.51 -8.32 -2.09
CA TYR A 113 -8.41 -7.57 -0.84
C TYR A 113 -9.23 -6.29 -0.87
N PHE A 114 -9.29 -5.63 -2.04
CA PHE A 114 -10.14 -4.48 -2.32
C PHE A 114 -10.43 -4.43 -3.82
N GLN A 115 -11.30 -3.52 -4.25
CA GLN A 115 -11.67 -3.34 -5.65
C GLN A 115 -11.44 -1.88 -6.06
N THR A 116 -10.88 -1.67 -7.26
CA THR A 116 -10.70 -0.34 -7.84
C THR A 116 -11.06 -0.32 -9.30
N THR A 117 -11.55 0.83 -9.79
CA THR A 117 -11.64 1.09 -11.22
C THR A 117 -10.26 1.43 -11.81
N ASN A 118 -10.02 1.08 -13.07
CA ASN A 118 -8.85 1.50 -13.86
C ASN A 118 -7.46 1.13 -13.27
N ASN A 119 -7.35 0.01 -12.53
CA ASN A 119 -6.07 -0.47 -11.95
C ASN A 119 -5.33 0.56 -11.09
N ARG A 120 -6.07 1.45 -10.42
CA ARG A 120 -5.51 2.55 -9.62
C ARG A 120 -5.03 2.13 -8.23
N GLY A 121 -5.09 0.84 -7.92
CA GLY A 121 -4.72 0.28 -6.63
C GLY A 121 -3.23 0.05 -6.47
N ILE A 122 -2.72 0.27 -5.25
CA ILE A 122 -1.37 -0.09 -4.83
C ILE A 122 -1.39 -0.78 -3.46
N PHE A 123 -0.43 -1.67 -3.25
CA PHE A 123 -0.11 -2.22 -1.92
C PHE A 123 1.22 -1.63 -1.43
N CYS A 124 1.26 -1.17 -0.18
CA CYS A 124 2.48 -0.67 0.46
C CYS A 124 2.48 -0.96 1.96
N ARG A 125 3.61 -0.72 2.63
CA ARG A 125 3.69 -0.78 4.09
C ARG A 125 3.04 0.46 4.71
N LEU A 126 2.40 0.31 5.87
CA LEU A 126 1.79 1.44 6.58
C LEU A 126 2.83 2.52 6.94
N THR A 127 4.08 2.12 7.17
CA THR A 127 5.22 3.03 7.42
C THR A 127 5.54 3.95 6.24
N LYS A 128 4.98 3.71 5.05
CA LYS A 128 5.09 4.56 3.86
C LYS A 128 3.96 5.57 3.71
N LEU A 129 2.98 5.55 4.61
CA LEU A 129 1.80 6.40 4.53
C LEU A 129 1.95 7.59 5.46
N THR A 130 1.82 8.79 4.92
CA THR A 130 1.76 10.03 5.68
C THR A 130 0.39 10.68 5.54
N ARG A 131 -0.02 11.46 6.55
CA ARG A 131 -1.27 12.24 6.49
C ARG A 131 -1.14 13.50 5.63
N GLU A 132 0.08 14.02 5.54
CA GLU A 132 0.40 15.21 4.77
C GLU A 132 1.42 14.90 3.67
N LYS A 133 1.41 15.72 2.63
CA LYS A 133 2.38 15.64 1.54
C LYS A 133 3.75 16.06 2.07
N LEU A 134 4.76 15.23 1.87
CA LEU A 134 6.14 15.59 2.16
C LEU A 134 6.70 16.36 0.96
N LEU A 135 7.10 17.60 1.19
CA LEU A 135 7.79 18.44 0.21
C LEU A 135 9.28 18.07 0.14
N SER A 136 9.61 16.78 -0.02
CA SER A 136 10.99 16.37 -0.30
C SER A 136 11.20 16.37 -1.83
N CYS A 137 11.34 17.57 -2.36
CA CYS A 137 12.05 17.97 -3.59
C CYS A 137 11.82 19.49 -3.76
N GLU A 138 12.22 20.30 -2.78
CA GLU A 138 12.58 21.68 -3.08
C GLU A 138 13.92 21.62 -3.83
N ILE A 139 13.84 21.68 -5.15
CA ILE A 139 14.99 22.14 -5.94
C ILE A 139 15.14 23.61 -5.55
N ASP A 140 16.22 23.94 -4.85
CA ASP A 140 16.65 25.32 -4.65
C ASP A 140 16.67 26.04 -6.00
N GLN A 141 15.68 26.89 -6.26
CA GLN A 141 15.68 27.78 -7.43
C GLN A 141 16.57 29.02 -7.22
N ASN A 142 17.51 29.00 -6.27
CA ASN A 142 18.36 30.16 -5.99
C ASN A 142 19.84 29.96 -6.38
N GLU A 143 20.09 29.59 -7.64
CA GLU A 143 21.40 29.81 -8.27
C GLU A 143 21.27 30.14 -9.78
N LYS A 144 20.64 31.28 -10.08
CA LYS A 144 20.82 31.97 -11.37
C LYS A 144 20.96 33.47 -11.16
N SER A 145 21.97 33.86 -10.38
CA SER A 145 22.53 35.22 -10.37
C SER A 145 23.90 35.22 -9.70
N LYS A 146 24.87 34.48 -10.26
CA LYS A 146 26.28 34.88 -10.17
C LYS A 146 27.12 34.10 -11.17
N TYR A 147 27.95 34.86 -11.88
CA TYR A 147 28.79 34.53 -13.03
C TYR A 147 28.07 34.50 -14.37
#